data_AF-A0A1B7MDU6-F1
#
_entry.id   AF-A0A1B7MDU6-F1
#
_cell.length_a   1.000
_cell.length_b   1.000
_cell.length_c   1.000
_cell.angle_alpha   90.00
_cell.angle_beta   90.00
_cell.angle_gamma   90.00
#
_symmetry.space_group_name_H-M   'P 1'
#
loop_
_entity.id
_entity.type
_entity.pdbx_description
1 polymer ?
#
loop_
_entity_poly.entity_id
_entity_poly.type
_entity_poly.pdbx_seq_one_letter_code
_entity_poly.pdbx_strand_id
1 'polypeptide(L)' 'LHKMNRVDSPHCSTCPGRNETIYHYLFDCPQYAHERHILSNTLRRQATSISYLLTSDKATKPLM' A
#
# COMPACT_ATOMS: atom_id res chain seq x y z
N LEU A 1 1.99 -19.44 -20.38
CA LEU A 1 1.51 -19.71 -19.00
C LEU A 1 2.16 -18.70 -18.06
N HIS A 2 1.47 -17.60 -17.77
CA HIS A 2 2.01 -16.55 -16.90
C HIS A 2 1.87 -17.01 -15.45
N LYS A 3 2.97 -17.42 -14.82
CA LYS A 3 3.00 -17.74 -13.39
C LYS A 3 2.73 -16.44 -12.62
N MET A 4 1.52 -16.31 -12.08
CA MET A 4 1.29 -15.41 -10.98
C MET A 4 2.14 -15.94 -9.81
N ASN A 5 3.30 -15.31 -9.58
CA ASN A 5 4.05 -15.50 -8.34
C ASN A 5 3.20 -14.93 -7.21
N ARG A 6 2.30 -15.76 -6.67
CA ARG A 6 1.75 -15.53 -5.33
C ARG A 6 2.93 -15.63 -4.39
N VAL A 7 3.23 -14.53 -3.71
CA VAL A 7 4.14 -14.55 -2.57
C VAL A 7 3.42 -15.36 -1.48
N ASP A 8 3.94 -16.56 -1.19
CA ASP A 8 3.39 -17.48 -0.19
C ASP A 8 3.49 -16.92 1.23
N SER A 9 4.45 -16.02 1.45
CA SER A 9 4.67 -15.37 2.72
C SER A 9 3.82 -14.12 2.82
N PRO A 10 2.82 -14.05 3.71
CA PRO A 10 2.13 -12.80 3.98
C PRO A 10 3.04 -11.82 4.71
N HIS A 11 4.34 -12.08 4.89
CA HIS A 11 5.24 -11.26 5.70
C HIS A 11 5.90 -10.13 4.90
N CYS A 12 5.93 -8.96 5.51
CA CYS A 12 6.67 -7.83 4.98
C CYS A 12 8.17 -8.08 5.11
N SER A 13 8.91 -7.92 4.02
CA SER A 13 10.37 -8.11 4.03
C SER A 13 11.09 -7.08 4.91
N THR A 14 10.48 -5.90 5.08
CA THR A 14 11.05 -4.79 5.87
C THR A 14 10.56 -4.78 7.32
N CYS A 15 9.37 -5.31 7.61
CA CYS A 15 8.83 -5.36 8.96
C CYS A 15 8.89 -6.78 9.54
N PRO A 16 9.87 -7.08 10.42
CA PRO A 16 9.99 -8.41 11.01
C PRO A 16 8.75 -8.74 11.86
N GLY A 17 8.18 -9.91 11.63
CA GLY A 17 7.02 -10.42 12.38
C GLY A 17 5.68 -9.76 12.05
N ARG A 18 5.61 -8.93 11.00
CA ARG A 18 4.34 -8.35 10.52
C ARG A 18 3.93 -8.93 9.18
N ASN A 19 2.63 -9.21 9.07
CA ASN A 19 2.05 -9.53 7.79
C ASN A 19 1.90 -8.25 6.94
N GLU A 20 2.42 -8.28 5.71
CA GLU A 20 2.15 -7.41 4.59
C GLU A 20 0.67 -7.52 4.15
N THR A 21 -0.20 -6.96 4.97
CA THR A 21 -1.60 -6.72 4.61
C THR A 21 -1.72 -5.42 3.82
N ILE A 22 -2.83 -5.24 3.10
CA ILE A 22 -3.14 -3.97 2.41
C ILE A 22 -3.09 -2.79 3.40
N TYR A 23 -3.58 -2.98 4.63
CA TYR A 23 -3.47 -1.99 5.70
C TYR A 23 -2.01 -1.69 6.04
N HIS A 24 -1.20 -2.73 6.24
CA HIS A 24 0.22 -2.54 6.53
C HIS A 24 0.92 -1.76 5.41
N TYR A 25 0.73 -2.18 4.16
CA TYR A 25 1.30 -1.54 2.99
C TYR A 25 0.91 -0.05 2.89
N LEU A 26 -0.38 0.27 3.05
CA LEU A 26 -0.91 1.63 2.87
C LEU A 26 -0.67 2.55 4.07
N PHE A 27 -0.59 2.03 5.30
CA PHE A 27 -0.64 2.86 6.51
C PHE A 27 0.51 2.68 7.49
N ASP A 28 1.22 1.55 7.46
CA ASP A 28 2.22 1.24 8.51
C ASP A 28 3.62 0.99 7.97
N CYS A 29 3.75 0.48 6.74
CA CYS A 29 5.01 -0.04 6.24
C CYS A 29 6.03 1.11 6.06
N PRO A 30 7.17 1.06 6.76
CA PRO A 30 8.21 2.08 6.65
C PRO A 30 8.91 2.03 5.29
N GLN A 31 8.91 0.87 4.61
CA GLN A 31 9.45 0.72 3.25
C GLN A 31 8.78 1.69 2.28
N TYR A 32 7.47 1.86 2.42
CA TYR A 32 6.66 2.73 1.56
C TYR A 32 6.35 4.08 2.20
N ALA A 33 7.14 4.52 3.19
CA ALA A 33 6.90 5.78 3.87
C ALA A 33 6.98 6.99 2.93
N HIS A 34 7.87 6.95 1.95
CA HIS A 34 8.03 8.02 0.96
C HIS A 34 6.82 8.12 0.03
N GLU A 35 6.38 6.99 -0.51
CA GLU A 35 5.20 6.87 -1.36
C GLU A 35 3.94 7.26 -0.59
N ARG A 36 3.81 6.83 0.67
CA ARG A 36 2.72 7.27 1.57
C ARG A 36 2.74 8.77 1.81
N HIS A 37 3.92 9.38 1.92
CA HIS A 37 4.04 10.82 2.07
C HIS A 37 3.55 11.56 0.81
N ILE A 38 3.95 11.09 -0.38
CA ILE A 38 3.47 11.63 -1.66
C ILE A 38 1.96 11.45 -1.78
N LEU A 39 1.46 10.23 -1.55
CA LEU A 39 0.04 9.89 -1.56
C LEU A 39 -0.76 10.78 -0.59
N SER A 40 -0.25 10.98 0.61
CA SER A 40 -0.87 11.85 1.63
C SER A 40 -0.86 13.32 1.21
N ASN A 41 0.19 13.80 0.57
CA ASN A 41 0.22 15.17 0.03
C ASN A 41 -0.75 15.34 -1.14
N THR A 42 -0.86 14.36 -2.03
CA THR A 42 -1.72 14.41 -3.22
C THR A 42 -3.21 14.27 -2.85
N LEU A 43 -3.55 13.30 -1.99
CA LEU A 43 -4.94 12.96 -1.66
C LEU A 43 -5.44 13.63 -0.35
N ARG A 44 -4.53 14.17 0.46
CA ARG A 44 -4.82 14.86 1.74
C ARG A 44 -5.71 14.00 2.64
N ARG A 45 -6.88 14.50 3.03
CA ARG A 45 -7.83 13.78 3.89
C ARG A 45 -8.37 12.49 3.26
N GLN A 46 -8.29 12.34 1.94
CA GLN A 46 -8.74 11.12 1.27
C GLN A 46 -7.73 9.99 1.39
N ALA A 47 -6.46 10.28 1.75
CA ALA A 47 -5.43 9.28 1.95
C ALA A 47 -5.67 8.39 3.19
N THR A 48 -6.56 8.79 4.11
CA THR A 48 -6.88 8.00 5.31
C THR A 48 -8.01 7.00 5.10
N SER A 49 -8.75 7.11 3.98
CA SER A 49 -9.87 6.23 3.68
C SER A 49 -9.43 5.06 2.82
N ILE A 50 -9.35 3.87 3.41
CA ILE A 50 -8.92 2.67 2.67
C ILE A 50 -9.87 2.36 1.52
N SER A 51 -11.19 2.55 1.71
CA SER A 51 -12.17 2.35 0.65
C SER A 51 -11.93 3.31 -0.50
N TYR A 52 -11.55 4.56 -0.22
CA TYR A 52 -11.23 5.51 -1.29
C TYR A 52 -9.95 5.09 -2.04
N LEU A 53 -8.91 4.65 -1.32
CA LEU A 53 -7.66 4.20 -1.91
C LEU A 53 -7.82 2.97 -2.82
N LEU A 54 -8.70 2.04 -2.44
CA LEU A 54 -8.91 0.78 -3.16
C LEU A 54 -9.95 0.86 -4.28
N THR A 55 -10.82 1.87 -4.24
CA THR A 55 -11.96 1.97 -5.19
C THR A 55 -11.80 3.14 -6.17
N SER A 56 -10.99 4.15 -5.86
CA SER A 56 -10.84 5.34 -6.69
C SER A 56 -9.64 5.22 -7.62
N ASP A 57 -9.87 5.25 -8.93
CA ASP A 57 -8.82 5.35 -9.96
C ASP A 57 -7.90 6.57 -9.74
N LYS A 58 -8.42 7.64 -9.13
CA LYS A 58 -7.61 8.81 -8.78
C LYS A 58 -6.60 8.52 -7.66
N ALA A 59 -6.86 7.52 -6.83
CA ALA A 59 -5.98 7.11 -5.74
C ALA A 59 -4.99 6.01 -6.15
N THR A 60 -5.22 5.31 -7.25
CA THR A 60 -4.29 4.33 -7.81
C THR A 60 -3.23 4.95 -8.71
N LYS A 61 -3.47 6.14 -9.28
CA LYS A 61 -2.49 6.87 -10.10
C LYS A 61 -1.13 7.14 -9.44
N PRO A 62 -1.05 7.48 -8.13
CA PRO A 62 0.23 7.63 -7.43
C PRO A 62 0.89 6.30 -7.04
N LEU A 63 0.18 5.17 -7.21
CA LEU A 63 0.65 3.82 -6.86
C LEU A 63 1.16 3.02 -8.07
N MET A 64 1.07 3.59 -9.29
CA MET A 64 1.54 2.99 -10.55
C MET A 64 2.79 3.69 -11.10
#